data_AF-A0A351XAH1-F1
#
_entry.id   AF-A0A351XAH1-F1
#
_cell.length_a   1.000
_cell.length_b   1.000
_cell.length_c   1.000
_cell.angle_alpha   90.00
_cell.angle_beta   90.00
_cell.angle_gamma   90.00
#
_symmetry.space_group_name_H-M   'P 1'
#
loop_
_entity.id
_entity.type
_entity.pdbx_description
1 polymer ?
#
loop_
_entity_poly.entity_id
_entity_poly.type
_entity_poly.pdbx_seq_one_letter_code
_entity_poly.pdbx_strand_id
1 'polypeptide(L)'
;MYLGDSIMATVKKSKTKKIVWSVIAVILVIAIIVAAIVVGNSKKKTEVSLTTISTSNIIQTVNSTGEVTSGLKKDYTPGTIATVKEVFVKVGDSVSKGDKLATFDTSNLDTQV
;
A
#
# COMPACT_ATOMS: atom_id res chain seq x y z
N MET A 1 88.00 64.42 35.12
CA MET A 1 88.22 63.78 33.81
C MET A 1 86.85 63.37 33.28
N TYR A 2 86.56 63.73 32.03
CA TYR A 2 85.26 63.67 31.37
C TYR A 2 84.72 62.25 31.13
N LEU A 3 83.41 62.23 30.80
CA LEU A 3 82.60 61.34 29.92
C LEU A 3 81.45 60.69 30.69
N GLY A 4 80.19 60.75 30.24
CA GLY A 4 79.61 61.31 29.02
C GLY A 4 78.09 61.07 29.04
N ASP A 5 77.36 61.93 28.33
CA ASP A 5 75.90 61.91 28.18
C ASP A 5 75.36 60.62 27.57
N SER A 6 74.14 60.23 27.94
CA SER A 6 73.29 59.42 27.06
C SER A 6 71.86 59.97 27.01
N ILE A 7 71.52 60.34 25.78
CA ILE A 7 70.31 61.00 25.31
C ILE A 7 69.08 60.07 25.34
N MET A 8 68.00 60.54 25.95
CA MET A 8 66.67 59.92 25.89
C MET A 8 65.94 60.34 24.60
N ALA A 9 65.77 59.41 23.66
CA ALA A 9 64.98 59.62 22.44
C ALA A 9 63.49 59.36 22.71
N THR A 10 62.65 60.39 22.69
CA THR A 10 61.18 60.23 22.73
C THR A 10 60.64 59.89 21.34
N VAL A 11 60.10 58.69 21.16
CA VAL A 11 59.46 58.25 19.91
C VAL A 11 58.12 58.93 19.70
N LYS A 12 58.00 59.70 18.61
CA LYS A 12 56.76 60.36 18.16
C LYS A 12 55.80 59.32 17.55
N LYS A 13 54.71 59.02 18.27
CA LYS A 13 53.64 58.08 17.85
C LYS A 13 52.90 58.61 16.60
N SER A 14 53.09 57.97 15.45
CA SER A 14 52.50 58.39 14.18
C SER A 14 51.01 58.01 14.06
N LYS A 15 50.17 58.96 13.62
CA LYS A 15 48.71 58.80 13.49
C LYS A 15 48.27 57.97 12.27
N THR A 16 49.22 57.45 11.48
CA THR A 16 48.96 56.69 10.23
C THR A 16 48.29 55.34 10.48
N LYS A 17 48.57 54.68 11.62
CA LYS A 17 47.88 53.43 11.99
C LYS A 17 46.37 53.61 12.21
N LYS A 18 45.93 54.79 12.67
CA LYS A 18 44.50 55.08 12.90
C LYS A 18 43.73 55.29 11.59
N ILE A 19 44.36 55.92 10.59
CA ILE A 19 43.75 56.14 9.27
C ILE A 19 43.60 54.81 8.52
N VAL A 20 44.64 53.97 8.54
CA VAL A 20 44.59 52.63 7.94
C VAL A 20 43.50 51.77 8.59
N TRP A 21 43.38 51.81 9.93
CA TRP A 21 42.32 51.11 10.65
C TRP A 21 40.92 51.64 10.28
N SER A 22 40.77 52.95 10.07
CA SER A 22 39.51 53.56 9.66
C SER A 22 39.08 53.11 8.26
N VAL A 23 40.00 53.01 7.31
CA VAL A 23 39.69 52.55 5.94
C VAL A 23 39.30 51.07 5.94
N ILE A 24 40.00 50.23 6.71
CA ILE A 24 39.67 48.81 6.87
C ILE A 24 38.28 48.65 7.48
N ALA A 25 37.95 49.44 8.51
CA ALA A 25 36.63 49.41 9.14
C ALA A 25 35.50 49.75 8.13
N VAL A 26 35.70 50.76 7.29
CA VAL A 26 34.71 51.13 6.25
C VAL A 26 34.54 50.02 5.22
N ILE A 27 35.62 49.40 4.76
CA ILE A 27 35.56 48.26 3.80
C ILE A 27 34.83 47.08 4.43
N LEU A 28 35.08 46.80 5.71
CA LEU A 28 34.44 45.72 6.45
C LEU A 28 32.93 45.94 6.59
N VAL A 29 32.51 47.18 6.86
CA VAL A 29 31.09 47.56 6.90
C VAL A 29 30.42 47.37 5.54
N ILE A 30 31.07 47.77 4.44
CA ILE A 30 30.53 47.58 3.09
C ILE A 30 30.40 46.08 2.76
N ALA A 31 31.40 45.27 3.11
CA ALA A 31 31.35 43.82 2.90
C ALA A 31 30.19 43.16 3.66
N ILE A 32 29.93 43.59 4.90
CA ILE A 32 28.80 43.10 5.70
C ILE A 32 27.46 43.45 5.03
N ILE A 33 27.31 44.69 4.53
CA ILE A 33 26.08 45.14 3.86
C ILE A 33 25.82 44.31 2.60
N VAL A 34 26.85 44.08 1.78
CA VAL A 34 26.73 43.26 0.56
C VAL A 34 26.37 41.81 0.90
N ALA A 35 27.04 41.22 1.90
CA ALA A 35 26.73 39.86 2.34
C ALA A 35 25.29 39.73 2.86
N ALA A 36 24.80 40.71 3.61
CA ALA A 36 23.42 40.72 4.11
C ALA A 36 22.38 40.77 2.98
N ILE A 37 22.63 41.58 1.93
CA ILE A 37 21.74 41.68 0.76
C ILE A 37 21.75 40.37 -0.04
N VAL A 38 22.90 39.73 -0.23
CA VAL A 38 23.01 38.46 -0.98
C VAL A 38 22.31 37.32 -0.26
N VAL A 39 22.48 37.22 1.07
CA VAL A 39 21.83 36.20 1.89
C VAL A 39 20.33 36.47 2.03
N GLY A 40 19.93 37.73 2.22
CA GLY A 40 18.52 38.12 2.38
C GLY A 40 17.66 37.95 1.12
N ASN A 41 18.26 38.00 -0.07
CA ASN A 41 17.54 37.81 -1.34
C ASN A 41 17.38 36.34 -1.77
N SER A 42 17.81 35.39 -0.94
CA SER A 42 17.49 33.98 -1.16
C SER A 42 16.01 33.73 -0.87
N LYS A 43 15.17 33.96 -1.89
CA LYS A 43 13.75 33.60 -1.83
C LYS A 43 13.67 32.11 -1.50
N LYS A 44 13.24 31.79 -0.27
CA LYS A 44 12.92 30.42 0.14
C LYS A 44 11.81 29.95 -0.81
N LYS A 45 12.17 29.13 -1.79
CA LYS A 45 11.20 28.52 -2.69
C LYS A 45 10.31 27.67 -1.81
N THR A 46 9.01 27.95 -1.79
CA THR A 46 8.03 27.16 -1.04
C THR A 46 8.13 25.72 -1.52
N GLU A 47 8.66 24.85 -0.67
CA GLU A 47 8.79 23.43 -0.95
C GLU A 47 7.37 22.83 -0.91
N VAL A 48 6.90 22.36 -2.07
CA VAL A 48 5.60 21.72 -2.20
C VAL A 48 5.80 20.25 -2.49
N SER A 49 5.08 19.40 -1.76
CA SER A 49 5.11 17.95 -1.96
C SER A 49 4.20 17.59 -3.12
N LEU A 50 4.76 16.99 -4.17
CA LEU A 50 4.02 16.47 -5.31
C LEU A 50 3.87 14.95 -5.16
N THR A 51 2.66 14.46 -5.40
CA THR A 51 2.40 13.02 -5.49
C THR A 51 2.02 12.68 -6.92
N THR A 52 2.74 11.72 -7.51
CA THR A 52 2.46 11.22 -8.86
C THR A 52 1.27 10.26 -8.80
N ILE A 53 0.25 10.51 -9.61
CA ILE A 53 -0.93 9.66 -9.71
C ILE A 53 -0.65 8.56 -10.73
N SER A 54 -0.82 7.30 -10.33
CA SER A 54 -0.63 6.13 -11.20
C SER A 54 -1.92 5.34 -11.30
N THR A 55 -2.24 4.88 -12.51
CA THR A 55 -3.37 3.96 -12.73
C THR A 55 -3.00 2.56 -12.28
N SER A 56 -3.74 2.01 -11.32
CA SER A 56 -3.68 0.59 -10.95
C SER A 56 -5.04 -0.06 -11.12
N ASN A 57 -5.04 -1.38 -11.28
CA ASN A 57 -6.29 -2.14 -11.33
C ASN A 57 -6.96 -2.11 -9.94
N ILE A 58 -8.27 -1.82 -9.91
CA ILE A 58 -9.08 -1.84 -8.69
C ILE A 58 -9.91 -3.11 -8.73
N ILE A 59 -9.61 -4.04 -7.84
CA ILE A 59 -10.35 -5.30 -7.71
C ILE A 59 -11.37 -5.13 -6.59
N GLN A 60 -12.65 -5.20 -6.93
CA GLN A 60 -13.74 -5.24 -5.96
C GLN A 60 -14.31 -6.66 -5.90
N THR A 61 -14.05 -7.34 -4.78
CA THR A 61 -14.62 -8.66 -4.52
C THR A 61 -16.01 -8.49 -3.90
N VAL A 62 -17.00 -9.15 -4.48
CA VAL A 62 -18.37 -9.24 -3.93
C VAL A 62 -18.61 -10.68 -3.48
N ASN A 63 -19.05 -10.85 -2.23
CA ASN A 63 -19.31 -12.17 -1.67
C ASN A 63 -20.81 -12.43 -1.75
N SER A 64 -21.19 -13.55 -2.35
CA SER A 64 -22.56 -14.01 -2.42
C SER A 64 -22.65 -15.46 -1.93
N THR A 65 -23.74 -15.78 -1.26
CA THR A 65 -24.06 -17.14 -0.81
C THR A 65 -25.16 -17.71 -1.67
N GLY A 66 -25.03 -18.98 -2.07
CA GLY A 66 -26.07 -19.70 -2.80
C GLY A 66 -26.09 -21.16 -2.38
N GLU A 67 -27.28 -21.75 -2.37
CA GLU A 67 -27.47 -23.19 -2.15
C GLU A 67 -27.35 -23.92 -3.49
N VAL A 68 -26.58 -25.01 -3.53
CA VAL A 68 -26.46 -25.86 -4.72
C VAL A 68 -27.44 -27.01 -4.60
N THR A 69 -28.43 -27.05 -5.49
CA THR A 69 -29.43 -28.11 -5.55
C THR A 69 -29.30 -28.94 -6.83
N SER A 70 -29.78 -30.18 -6.81
CA SER A 70 -29.82 -31.02 -8.01
C SER A 70 -30.70 -30.38 -9.09
N GLY A 71 -30.24 -30.36 -10.35
CA GLY A 71 -31.03 -29.87 -11.48
C GLY A 71 -32.26 -30.75 -11.78
N LEU A 72 -32.26 -32.00 -11.32
CA LEU A 72 -33.39 -32.91 -11.43
C LEU A 72 -33.50 -33.77 -10.17
N LYS A 73 -34.69 -33.80 -9.56
CA LYS A 73 -35.03 -34.73 -8.48
C LYS A 73 -36.32 -35.44 -8.85
N LYS A 74 -36.33 -36.77 -8.75
CA LYS A 74 -37.46 -37.61 -9.11
C LYS A 74 -37.66 -38.63 -7.99
N ASP A 75 -38.84 -38.62 -7.41
CA ASP A 75 -39.27 -39.64 -6.46
C ASP A 75 -40.02 -40.73 -7.23
N TYR A 76 -39.72 -42.00 -6.95
CA TYR A 76 -40.33 -43.15 -7.59
C TYR A 76 -41.21 -43.89 -6.58
N THR A 77 -42.50 -43.95 -6.86
CA THR A 77 -43.48 -44.73 -6.10
C THR A 77 -44.05 -45.85 -6.97
N PRO A 78 -44.29 -47.05 -6.42
CA PRO A 78 -44.98 -48.11 -7.16
C PRO A 78 -46.43 -47.68 -7.45
N GLY A 79 -46.95 -48.08 -8.62
CA GLY A 79 -48.31 -47.72 -9.06
C GLY A 79 -49.44 -48.45 -8.31
N THR A 80 -49.11 -49.41 -7.46
CA THR A 80 -50.06 -50.18 -6.63
C THR A 80 -49.31 -50.69 -5.39
N ILE A 81 -50.06 -50.99 -4.32
CA ILE A 81 -49.52 -51.60 -3.10
C ILE A 81 -49.00 -53.00 -3.45
N ALA A 82 -47.68 -53.19 -3.37
CA ALA A 82 -47.03 -54.46 -3.63
C ALA A 82 -45.84 -54.67 -2.68
N THR A 83 -45.58 -55.93 -2.35
CA THR A 83 -44.42 -56.32 -1.53
C THR A 83 -43.16 -56.30 -2.39
N VAL A 84 -42.09 -55.68 -1.89
CA VAL A 84 -40.77 -55.72 -2.55
C VAL A 84 -40.20 -57.13 -2.42
N LYS A 85 -39.80 -57.72 -3.55
CA LYS A 85 -39.16 -59.04 -3.60
C LYS A 85 -37.64 -58.92 -3.53
N GLU A 86 -37.05 -58.01 -4.29
CA GLU A 86 -35.60 -57.81 -4.32
C GLU A 86 -35.24 -56.37 -4.73
N VAL A 87 -34.12 -55.86 -4.21
CA VAL A 87 -33.55 -54.55 -4.54
C VAL A 87 -32.16 -54.75 -5.13
N PHE A 88 -31.92 -54.18 -6.31
CA PHE A 88 -30.69 -54.39 -7.08
C PHE A 88 -29.63 -53.29 -6.89
N VAL A 89 -29.97 -52.22 -6.17
CA VAL A 89 -29.12 -51.02 -6.01
C VAL A 89 -28.99 -50.60 -4.55
N LYS A 90 -27.90 -49.90 -4.24
CA LYS A 90 -27.61 -49.32 -2.93
C LYS A 90 -27.60 -47.79 -3.00
N VAL A 91 -27.73 -47.15 -1.84
CA VAL A 91 -27.64 -45.68 -1.76
C VAL A 91 -26.25 -45.23 -2.19
N GLY A 92 -26.21 -44.30 -3.16
CA GLY A 92 -24.97 -43.79 -3.75
C GLY A 92 -24.61 -44.43 -5.10
N ASP A 93 -25.30 -45.50 -5.50
CA ASP A 93 -25.08 -46.10 -6.82
C ASP A 93 -25.56 -45.16 -7.93
N SER A 94 -24.78 -45.07 -9.00
CA SER A 94 -25.16 -44.37 -10.23
C SER A 94 -25.92 -45.33 -11.15
N VAL A 95 -27.08 -44.91 -11.62
CA VAL A 95 -27.98 -45.73 -12.45
C VAL A 95 -28.34 -44.99 -13.74
N SER A 96 -28.54 -45.75 -14.81
CA SER A 96 -28.92 -45.27 -16.13
C SER A 96 -30.39 -45.53 -16.42
N LYS A 97 -30.93 -44.83 -17.42
CA LYS A 97 -32.31 -45.04 -17.87
C LYS A 97 -32.47 -46.48 -18.37
N GLY A 98 -33.39 -47.21 -17.74
CA GLY A 98 -33.71 -48.60 -18.08
C GLY A 98 -33.19 -49.61 -17.05
N ASP A 99 -32.36 -49.18 -16.11
CA ASP A 99 -31.85 -50.07 -15.07
C ASP A 99 -32.97 -50.48 -14.11
N LYS A 100 -32.99 -51.78 -13.77
CA LYS A 100 -33.91 -52.31 -12.77
C LYS A 100 -33.43 -51.92 -11.38
N LEU A 101 -34.22 -51.15 -10.65
CA LEU A 101 -33.88 -50.72 -9.28
C LEU A 101 -34.36 -51.73 -8.22
N ALA A 102 -35.56 -52.26 -8.41
CA ALA A 102 -36.17 -53.27 -7.55
C ALA A 102 -37.21 -54.07 -8.34
N THR A 103 -37.57 -55.24 -7.82
CA THR A 103 -38.70 -56.05 -8.32
C THR A 103 -39.70 -56.28 -7.20
N PHE A 104 -40.98 -56.33 -7.57
CA PHE A 104 -42.08 -56.62 -6.65
C PHE A 104 -42.49 -58.09 -6.77
N ASP A 105 -43.13 -58.61 -5.72
CA ASP A 105 -43.75 -59.92 -5.75
C ASP A 105 -45.09 -59.86 -6.50
N THR A 106 -45.15 -60.53 -7.65
CA THR A 106 -46.32 -60.58 -8.53
C THR A 106 -47.12 -61.86 -8.39
N SER A 107 -46.77 -62.75 -7.45
CA SER A 107 -47.41 -64.06 -7.30
C SER A 107 -48.93 -63.99 -7.04
N ASN A 108 -49.43 -62.89 -6.48
CA ASN A 108 -50.87 -62.65 -6.26
C ASN A 108 -51.58 -61.88 -7.40
N LEU A 109 -50.85 -61.47 -8.45
CA LEU A 109 -51.42 -60.74 -9.58
C LEU A 109 -51.92 -61.68 -10.69
N ASP A 110 -51.39 -62.90 -10.77
CA ASP A 110 -51.77 -63.93 -11.75
C ASP A 110 -53.16 -64.56 -11.51
N THR A 111 -53.85 -64.22 -10.41
CA THR A 111 -55.17 -64.76 -10.07
C THR A 111 -56.37 -63.93 -10.55
N GLN A 112 -56.17 -62.90 -11.39
CA GLN A 112 -57.26 -62.06 -11.93
C GLN A 112 -57.16 -61.84 -13.46
N VAL A 113 -56.88 -62.89 -14.22
CA VAL A 113 -57.10 -62.93 -15.68
C VAL A 113 -58.00 -64.09 -16.09
#